data_AF-A0A8G2FVP8-F1
#
_entry.id   AF-A0A8G2FVP8-F1
#
_cell.length_a   1.000
_cell.length_b   1.000
_cell.length_c   1.000
_cell.angle_alpha   90.00
_cell.angle_beta   90.00
_cell.angle_gamma   90.00
#
_symmetry.space_group_name_H-M   'P 1'
#
loop_
_entity.id
_entity.type
_entity.pdbx_description
1 polymer ?
#
loop_
_entity_poly.entity_id
_entity_poly.type
_entity_poly.pdbx_seq_one_letter_code
_entity_poly.pdbx_strand_id
1 'polypeptide(L)'
;MNNSDFLVNKSDFKRALNTEFSRLFIENRITERSLIDYFEQDYFFVLEDLKVLKKLIELSEDKNMFSWFMSLINNDELNFFNRFFYENNIDIKKIEISKTTRKYIDYMESIIEKDDFILILSMLLAGEWIYLETFSGKNSKNIYIGEWEKIQTILKDLLIS
;
A
#
# COMPACT_ATOMS: atom_id res chain seq x y z
N MET A 1 -18.14 -17.07 -7.38
CA MET A 1 -16.80 -16.48 -7.31
C MET A 1 -17.00 -14.99 -7.13
N ASN A 2 -16.54 -14.42 -6.02
CA ASN A 2 -16.56 -12.97 -5.87
C ASN A 2 -15.46 -12.35 -6.77
N ASN A 3 -15.53 -11.04 -7.02
CA ASN A 3 -14.60 -10.39 -7.94
C ASN A 3 -13.14 -10.45 -7.43
N SER A 4 -12.94 -10.50 -6.11
CA SER A 4 -11.63 -10.68 -5.47
C SER A 4 -11.02 -12.06 -5.75
N ASP A 5 -11.80 -13.14 -5.68
CA ASP A 5 -11.34 -14.51 -5.98
C ASP A 5 -10.85 -14.63 -7.44
N PHE A 6 -11.47 -13.88 -8.36
CA PHE A 6 -11.06 -13.86 -9.75
C PHE A 6 -9.71 -13.17 -9.96
N LEU A 7 -9.49 -12.04 -9.29
CA LEU A 7 -8.24 -11.27 -9.37
C LEU A 7 -7.07 -12.04 -8.75
N VAL A 8 -7.26 -12.61 -7.55
CA VAL A 8 -6.22 -13.35 -6.82
C VAL A 8 -5.74 -14.60 -7.57
N ASN A 9 -6.62 -15.18 -8.40
CA ASN A 9 -6.30 -16.38 -9.16
C ASN A 9 -5.56 -16.12 -10.49
N LYS A 10 -5.34 -14.86 -10.88
CA LYS A 10 -4.56 -14.50 -12.08
C LYS A 10 -3.05 -14.73 -11.88
N SER A 11 -2.37 -15.13 -12.96
CA SER A 11 -0.93 -15.44 -12.94
C SER A 11 -0.06 -14.26 -12.52
N ASP A 12 -0.41 -13.05 -12.94
CA ASP A 12 0.36 -11.84 -12.61
C ASP A 12 0.22 -11.45 -11.14
N PHE A 13 -0.98 -11.61 -10.57
CA PHE A 13 -1.21 -11.41 -9.13
C PHE A 13 -0.39 -12.41 -8.31
N LYS A 14 -0.45 -13.70 -8.67
CA LYS A 14 0.40 -14.73 -8.06
C LYS A 14 1.88 -14.45 -8.21
N ARG A 15 2.32 -13.89 -9.34
CA ARG A 15 3.73 -13.49 -9.55
C ARG A 15 4.12 -12.32 -8.63
N ALA A 16 3.26 -11.33 -8.46
CA ALA A 16 3.50 -10.19 -7.57
C ALA A 16 3.64 -10.64 -6.11
N LEU A 17 2.84 -11.61 -5.66
CA LEU A 17 2.94 -12.17 -4.30
C LEU A 17 4.21 -13.00 -4.06
N ASN A 18 4.77 -13.61 -5.11
CA ASN A 18 5.89 -14.54 -5.01
C ASN A 18 7.22 -13.92 -5.47
N THR A 19 7.38 -12.61 -5.35
CA THR A 19 8.68 -11.98 -5.60
C THR A 19 9.70 -12.40 -4.55
N GLU A 20 10.98 -12.33 -4.90
CA GLU A 20 12.07 -12.57 -3.94
C GLU A 20 11.97 -11.62 -2.74
N PHE A 21 11.61 -10.35 -2.99
CA PHE A 21 11.38 -9.38 -1.93
C PHE A 21 10.28 -9.84 -0.97
N SER A 22 9.09 -10.13 -1.49
CA SER A 22 7.95 -10.61 -0.69
C SER A 22 8.32 -11.85 0.14
N ARG A 23 9.03 -12.80 -0.48
CA ARG A 23 9.50 -14.01 0.20
C ARG A 23 10.49 -13.70 1.32
N LEU A 24 11.52 -12.89 1.06
CA LEU A 24 12.52 -12.52 2.06
C LEU A 24 11.90 -11.72 3.20
N PHE A 25 10.93 -10.87 2.90
CA PHE A 25 10.17 -10.12 3.88
C PHE A 25 9.37 -11.06 4.81
N ILE A 26 8.56 -11.95 4.23
CA ILE A 26 7.75 -12.94 4.96
C ILE A 26 8.64 -13.85 5.82
N GLU A 27 9.79 -14.28 5.30
CA GLU A 27 10.74 -15.13 6.01
C GLU A 27 11.57 -14.39 7.07
N ASN A 28 11.39 -13.08 7.26
CA ASN A 28 12.20 -12.22 8.13
C ASN A 28 13.71 -12.26 7.79
N ARG A 29 14.02 -12.38 6.50
CA ARG A 29 15.38 -12.44 5.95
C ARG A 29 15.75 -11.22 5.10
N ILE A 30 14.84 -10.25 4.99
CA ILE A 30 15.13 -8.98 4.35
C ILE A 30 16.24 -8.25 5.11
N THR A 31 17.18 -7.66 4.37
CA THR A 31 18.22 -6.84 4.99
C THR A 31 17.63 -5.50 5.42
N GLU A 32 18.20 -4.90 6.46
CA GLU A 32 17.81 -3.56 6.93
C GLU A 32 17.88 -2.53 5.80
N ARG A 33 18.95 -2.56 4.99
CA ARG A 33 19.09 -1.65 3.84
C ARG A 33 17.97 -1.83 2.82
N SER A 34 17.64 -3.08 2.47
CA SER A 34 16.55 -3.36 1.52
C SER A 34 15.18 -2.94 2.05
N LEU A 35 14.97 -3.04 3.37
CA LEU A 35 13.74 -2.59 4.02
C LEU A 35 13.64 -1.06 4.02
N ILE A 36 14.75 -0.36 4.28
CA ILE A 36 14.85 1.10 4.15
C ILE A 36 14.56 1.52 2.70
N ASP A 37 15.27 0.94 1.72
CA ASP A 37 15.09 1.26 0.30
C ASP A 37 13.63 1.04 -0.14
N TYR A 38 12.97 0.00 0.38
CA TYR A 38 11.54 -0.23 0.13
C TYR A 38 10.67 0.86 0.75
N PHE A 39 10.76 1.12 2.05
CA PHE A 39 9.90 2.09 2.73
C PHE A 39 10.12 3.53 2.25
N GLU A 40 11.33 3.88 1.84
CA GLU A 40 11.61 5.15 1.18
C GLU A 40 10.76 5.36 -0.08
N GLN A 41 10.55 4.30 -0.87
CA GLN A 41 9.71 4.35 -2.07
C GLN A 41 8.22 4.20 -1.74
N ASP A 42 7.88 3.31 -0.80
CA ASP A 42 6.51 2.98 -0.40
C ASP A 42 5.78 4.21 0.17
N TYR A 43 6.51 5.05 0.90
CA TYR A 43 5.99 6.32 1.39
C TYR A 43 5.36 7.19 0.29
N PHE A 44 5.96 7.22 -0.90
CA PHE A 44 5.39 8.00 -2.00
C PHE A 44 4.12 7.38 -2.58
N PHE A 45 3.96 6.06 -2.53
CA PHE A 45 2.70 5.42 -2.92
C PHE A 45 1.59 5.77 -1.94
N VAL A 46 1.87 5.72 -0.64
CA VAL A 46 0.91 6.09 0.41
C VAL A 46 0.44 7.54 0.28
N LEU A 47 1.33 8.45 -0.13
CA LEU A 47 0.93 9.84 -0.45
C LEU A 47 0.01 9.93 -1.67
N GLU A 48 0.20 9.08 -2.68
CA GLU A 48 -0.69 9.02 -3.84
C GLU A 48 -2.04 8.37 -3.51
N ASP A 49 -2.08 7.39 -2.61
CA ASP A 49 -3.34 6.77 -2.16
C ASP A 49 -4.26 7.79 -1.49
N LEU A 50 -3.71 8.81 -0.81
CA LEU A 50 -4.50 9.93 -0.31
C LEU A 50 -5.17 10.73 -1.44
N LYS A 51 -4.51 10.90 -2.59
CA LYS A 51 -5.12 11.56 -3.77
C LYS A 51 -6.21 10.68 -4.37
N VAL A 52 -5.96 9.37 -4.49
CA VAL A 52 -6.93 8.37 -4.96
C VAL A 52 -8.18 8.38 -4.08
N LEU A 53 -8.01 8.28 -2.77
CA LEU A 53 -9.11 8.26 -1.80
C LEU A 53 -9.90 9.57 -1.82
N LYS A 54 -9.23 10.71 -1.90
CA LYS A 54 -9.90 12.00 -2.07
C LYS A 54 -10.78 11.99 -3.33
N LYS A 55 -10.29 11.44 -4.43
CA LYS A 55 -11.06 11.34 -5.67
C LYS A 55 -12.27 10.41 -5.53
N LEU A 56 -12.11 9.27 -4.87
CA LEU A 56 -13.21 8.35 -4.60
C LEU A 56 -14.28 8.98 -3.70
N ILE A 57 -13.88 9.78 -2.69
CA ILE A 57 -14.80 10.55 -1.85
C ILE A 57 -15.59 11.59 -2.67
N GLU A 58 -14.95 12.23 -3.65
CA GLU A 58 -15.61 13.19 -4.54
C GLU A 58 -16.66 12.52 -5.43
N LEU A 59 -16.35 11.32 -5.95
CA LEU A 59 -17.19 10.59 -6.90
C LEU A 59 -18.25 9.68 -6.26
N SER A 60 -18.10 9.34 -4.97
CA SER A 60 -18.99 8.41 -4.28
C SER A 60 -20.22 9.07 -3.67
N GLU A 61 -21.34 8.36 -3.71
CA GLU A 61 -22.55 8.70 -2.95
C GLU A 61 -22.38 8.44 -1.44
N ASP A 62 -21.71 7.33 -1.07
CA ASP A 62 -21.33 7.03 0.31
C ASP A 62 -19.83 7.25 0.52
N LYS A 63 -19.51 8.24 1.35
CA LYS A 63 -18.14 8.70 1.59
C LYS A 63 -17.51 8.06 2.82
N ASN A 64 -18.29 7.34 3.63
CA ASN A 64 -17.87 6.91 4.96
C ASN A 64 -16.68 5.97 4.89
N MET A 65 -16.75 4.93 4.04
CA MET A 65 -15.67 3.96 3.88
C MET A 65 -14.36 4.62 3.43
N PHE A 66 -14.41 5.45 2.38
CA PHE A 66 -13.21 6.11 1.86
C PHE A 66 -12.65 7.17 2.81
N SER A 67 -13.52 7.90 3.53
CA SER A 67 -13.10 8.87 4.53
C SER A 67 -12.43 8.20 5.73
N TRP A 68 -12.95 7.04 6.14
CA TRP A 68 -12.35 6.23 7.19
C TRP A 68 -10.98 5.68 6.76
N PHE A 69 -10.89 5.13 5.55
CA PHE A 69 -9.61 4.64 5.01
C PHE A 69 -8.59 5.80 4.92
N MET A 70 -9.02 6.96 4.42
CA MET A 70 -8.16 8.15 4.39
C MET A 70 -7.70 8.56 5.80
N SER A 71 -8.54 8.38 6.83
CA SER A 71 -8.16 8.63 8.22
C SER A 71 -7.12 7.64 8.73
N LEU A 72 -7.22 6.36 8.37
CA LEU A 72 -6.24 5.33 8.73
C LEU A 72 -4.87 5.64 8.11
N ILE A 73 -4.83 6.00 6.83
CA ILE A 73 -3.56 6.40 6.19
C ILE A 73 -2.94 7.61 6.92
N ASN A 74 -3.74 8.65 7.18
CA ASN A 74 -3.23 9.86 7.83
C ASN A 74 -2.77 9.64 9.29
N ASN A 75 -3.48 8.81 10.05
CA ASN A 75 -3.26 8.65 11.48
C ASN A 75 -2.33 7.49 11.82
N ASP A 76 -2.25 6.46 10.99
CA ASP A 76 -1.53 5.24 11.29
C ASP A 76 -0.34 5.08 10.34
N GLU A 77 -0.56 5.03 9.03
CA GLU A 77 0.53 4.80 8.06
C GLU A 77 1.54 5.96 8.01
N LEU A 78 1.08 7.20 7.86
CA LEU A 78 2.00 8.35 7.84
C LEU A 78 2.76 8.49 9.15
N ASN A 79 2.15 8.15 10.29
CA ASN A 79 2.82 8.16 11.58
C ASN A 79 3.88 7.05 11.69
N PHE A 80 3.61 5.87 11.12
CA PHE A 80 4.60 4.81 10.97
C PHE A 80 5.80 5.30 10.15
N PHE A 81 5.59 5.84 8.95
CA PHE A 81 6.68 6.34 8.08
C PHE A 81 7.48 7.46 8.74
N ASN A 82 6.82 8.44 9.35
CA ASN A 82 7.49 9.56 10.02
C ASN A 82 8.41 9.07 11.15
N ARG A 83 7.95 8.11 11.96
CA ARG A 83 8.79 7.50 13.00
C ARG A 83 9.92 6.68 12.41
N PHE A 84 9.63 5.83 11.42
CA PHE A 84 10.63 5.01 10.75
C PHE A 84 11.76 5.87 10.17
N PHE A 85 11.43 6.96 9.47
CA PHE A 85 12.42 7.87 8.90
C PHE A 85 13.21 8.64 9.96
N TYR A 86 12.54 9.07 11.05
CA TYR A 86 13.22 9.72 12.17
C TYR A 86 14.25 8.79 12.83
N GLU A 87 13.86 7.56 13.16
CA GLU A 87 14.73 6.58 13.83
C GLU A 87 15.91 6.15 12.95
N ASN A 88 15.74 6.14 11.63
CA ASN A 88 16.78 5.77 10.66
C ASN A 88 17.58 6.96 10.09
N ASN A 89 17.37 8.18 10.60
CA ASN A 89 18.01 9.41 10.12
C ASN A 89 17.83 9.67 8.60
N ILE A 90 16.64 9.36 8.08
CA ILE A 90 16.29 9.52 6.67
C ILE A 90 15.67 10.92 6.46
N ASP A 91 16.26 11.69 5.55
CA ASP A 91 15.73 12.99 5.13
C ASP A 91 14.82 12.80 3.90
N ILE A 92 13.51 12.86 4.12
CA ILE A 92 12.48 12.65 3.09
C ILE A 92 12.73 13.51 1.85
N LYS A 93 13.26 14.74 2.02
CA LYS A 93 13.51 15.67 0.90
C LYS A 93 14.66 15.22 -0.01
N LYS A 94 15.47 14.27 0.43
CA LYS A 94 16.61 13.72 -0.32
C LYS A 94 16.31 12.38 -0.96
N ILE A 95 15.15 11.78 -0.69
CA ILE A 95 14.80 10.49 -1.29
C ILE A 95 14.57 10.70 -2.78
N GLU A 96 15.35 9.99 -3.60
CA GLU A 96 15.15 9.95 -5.05
C GLU A 96 14.06 8.93 -5.39
N ILE A 97 13.01 9.39 -6.06
CA ILE A 97 11.93 8.51 -6.51
C ILE A 97 12.44 7.66 -7.66
N SER A 98 12.39 6.34 -7.50
CA SER A 98 12.87 5.39 -8.49
C SER A 98 12.06 5.50 -9.80
N LYS A 99 12.65 5.08 -10.91
CA LYS A 99 11.96 5.02 -12.21
C LYS A 99 10.68 4.17 -12.15
N THR A 100 10.68 3.10 -11.37
CA THR A 100 9.52 2.21 -11.22
C THR A 100 8.41 2.91 -10.44
N THR A 101 8.77 3.52 -9.30
CA THR A 101 7.84 4.30 -8.47
C THR A 101 7.22 5.43 -9.27
N ARG A 102 8.05 6.23 -9.96
CA ARG A 102 7.57 7.32 -10.83
C ARG A 102 6.55 6.83 -11.85
N LYS A 103 6.87 5.76 -12.59
CA LYS A 103 5.96 5.23 -13.62
C LYS A 103 4.61 4.78 -13.05
N TYR A 104 4.59 4.20 -11.86
CA TYR A 104 3.35 3.77 -11.24
C TYR A 104 2.55 4.97 -10.71
N ILE A 105 3.21 5.97 -10.14
CA ILE A 105 2.58 7.25 -9.78
C ILE A 105 1.96 7.92 -11.02
N ASP A 106 2.71 8.03 -12.12
CA ASP A 106 2.20 8.62 -13.37
C ASP A 106 0.97 7.83 -13.90
N TYR A 107 0.97 6.51 -13.73
CA TYR A 107 -0.18 5.67 -14.04
C TYR A 107 -1.37 5.96 -13.12
N MET A 108 -1.17 6.04 -11.80
CA MET A 108 -2.23 6.37 -10.83
C MET A 108 -2.86 7.72 -11.15
N GLU A 109 -2.04 8.75 -11.40
CA GLU A 109 -2.49 10.08 -11.79
C GLU A 109 -3.32 10.02 -13.08
N SER A 110 -2.86 9.28 -14.10
CA SER A 110 -3.60 9.12 -15.37
C SER A 110 -4.96 8.42 -15.23
N ILE A 111 -5.12 7.57 -14.21
CA ILE A 111 -6.38 6.88 -13.90
C ILE A 111 -7.32 7.80 -13.12
N ILE A 112 -6.80 8.54 -12.14
CA ILE A 112 -7.54 9.57 -11.39
C ILE A 112 -8.17 10.59 -12.35
N GLU A 113 -7.42 11.01 -13.38
CA GLU A 113 -7.89 11.95 -14.41
C GLU A 113 -9.05 11.43 -15.27
N LYS A 114 -9.37 10.13 -15.22
CA LYS A 114 -10.51 9.58 -15.97
C LYS A 114 -11.86 9.89 -15.36
N ASP A 115 -11.90 10.37 -14.11
CA ASP A 115 -13.14 10.62 -13.36
C ASP A 115 -14.08 9.40 -13.31
N ASP A 116 -13.53 8.19 -13.43
CA ASP A 116 -14.29 6.94 -13.43
C ASP A 116 -14.15 6.24 -12.08
N PHE A 117 -15.22 6.26 -11.30
CA PHE A 117 -15.28 5.66 -9.97
C PHE A 117 -14.85 4.20 -9.96
N ILE A 118 -15.35 3.38 -10.90
CA ILE A 118 -15.10 1.94 -10.92
C ILE A 118 -13.64 1.67 -11.28
N LEU A 119 -13.10 2.43 -12.24
CA LEU A 119 -11.71 2.29 -12.65
C LEU A 119 -10.75 2.68 -11.52
N ILE A 120 -11.00 3.81 -10.86
CA ILE A 120 -10.17 4.30 -9.75
C ILE A 120 -10.24 3.32 -8.57
N LEU A 121 -11.44 2.84 -8.22
CA LEU A 121 -11.62 1.85 -7.15
C LEU A 121 -10.92 0.54 -7.48
N SER A 122 -11.01 0.07 -8.72
CA SER A 122 -10.36 -1.18 -9.15
C SER A 122 -8.84 -1.10 -9.07
N MET A 123 -8.27 0.07 -9.37
CA MET A 123 -6.84 0.31 -9.23
C MET A 123 -6.40 0.27 -7.76
N LEU A 124 -7.10 0.98 -6.88
CA LEU A 124 -6.82 0.98 -5.44
C LEU A 124 -6.89 -0.46 -4.89
N LEU A 125 -7.99 -1.17 -5.15
CA LEU A 125 -8.18 -2.53 -4.64
C LEU A 125 -7.12 -3.52 -5.11
N ALA A 126 -6.61 -3.37 -6.35
CA ALA A 126 -5.54 -4.23 -6.85
C ALA A 126 -4.23 -4.05 -6.07
N GLY A 127 -3.89 -2.80 -5.71
CA GLY A 127 -2.75 -2.50 -4.84
C GLY A 127 -2.95 -3.08 -3.45
N GLU A 128 -4.03 -2.68 -2.78
CA GLU A 128 -4.34 -3.11 -1.41
C GLU A 128 -4.34 -4.63 -1.26
N TRP A 129 -4.98 -5.37 -2.17
CA TRP A 129 -5.02 -6.84 -2.07
C TRP A 129 -3.63 -7.49 -2.13
N ILE A 130 -2.67 -6.90 -2.85
CA ILE A 130 -1.29 -7.40 -2.87
C ILE A 130 -0.65 -7.19 -1.50
N TYR A 131 -0.86 -6.03 -0.86
CA TYR A 131 -0.35 -5.74 0.49
C TYR A 131 -0.99 -6.69 1.50
N LEU A 132 -2.31 -6.86 1.45
CA LEU A 132 -3.03 -7.75 2.36
C LEU A 132 -2.53 -9.19 2.28
N GLU A 133 -2.40 -9.75 1.08
CA GLU A 133 -1.96 -11.14 0.92
C GLU A 133 -0.48 -11.34 1.29
N THR A 134 0.35 -10.32 1.03
CA THR A 134 1.79 -10.35 1.33
C THR A 134 2.08 -10.16 2.82
N PHE A 135 1.39 -9.22 3.47
CA PHE A 135 1.78 -8.70 4.78
C PHE A 135 0.87 -9.13 5.94
N SER A 136 -0.42 -9.43 5.71
CA SER A 136 -1.32 -9.77 6.82
C SER A 136 -1.03 -11.16 7.44
N GLY A 137 -1.04 -11.22 8.78
CA GLY A 137 -1.03 -12.46 9.57
C GLY A 137 0.26 -13.29 9.51
N LYS A 138 1.40 -12.69 9.17
CA LYS A 138 2.73 -13.32 9.13
C LYS A 138 3.45 -13.35 10.48
N ASN A 139 3.02 -12.58 11.49
CA ASN A 139 3.62 -12.48 12.82
C ASN A 139 5.14 -12.25 12.78
N SER A 140 5.56 -11.22 12.04
CA SER A 140 6.99 -10.89 11.91
C SER A 140 7.67 -10.62 13.25
N LYS A 141 8.95 -11.02 13.35
CA LYS A 141 9.82 -10.71 14.49
C LYS A 141 10.55 -9.36 14.34
N ASN A 142 10.55 -8.78 13.14
CA ASN A 142 11.08 -7.45 12.91
C ASN A 142 10.03 -6.42 13.35
N ILE A 143 10.41 -5.44 14.17
CA ILE A 143 9.46 -4.49 14.75
C ILE A 143 8.72 -3.67 13.70
N TYR A 144 9.43 -3.16 12.69
CA TYR A 144 8.84 -2.33 11.63
C TYR A 144 7.91 -3.15 10.74
N ILE A 145 8.31 -4.37 10.42
CA ILE A 145 7.45 -5.28 9.65
C ILE A 145 6.20 -5.65 10.46
N GLY A 146 6.36 -5.97 11.75
CA GLY A 146 5.24 -6.34 12.61
C GLY A 146 4.26 -5.19 12.87
N GLU A 147 4.73 -3.95 12.89
CA GLU A 147 3.87 -2.77 12.94
C GLU A 147 3.16 -2.51 11.61
N TRP A 148 3.88 -2.59 10.50
CA TRP A 148 3.29 -2.49 9.16
C TRP A 148 2.19 -3.54 8.95
N GLU A 149 2.47 -4.79 9.31
CA GLU A 149 1.52 -5.90 9.26
C GLU A 149 0.24 -5.62 10.07
N LYS A 150 0.35 -5.00 11.25
CA LYS A 150 -0.84 -4.66 12.08
C LYS A 150 -1.74 -3.65 11.37
N ILE A 151 -1.15 -2.63 10.75
CA ILE A 151 -1.90 -1.61 9.99
C ILE A 151 -2.63 -2.29 8.82
N GLN A 152 -1.92 -3.13 8.06
CA GLN A 152 -2.49 -3.87 6.93
C GLN A 152 -3.57 -4.87 7.36
N THR A 153 -3.47 -5.45 8.57
CA THR A 153 -4.51 -6.34 9.10
C THR A 153 -5.80 -5.58 9.42
N ILE A 154 -5.70 -4.37 9.97
CA ILE A 154 -6.87 -3.50 10.23
C ILE A 154 -7.57 -3.14 8.91
N LEU A 155 -6.81 -2.85 7.86
CA LEU A 155 -7.35 -2.59 6.51
C LEU A 155 -8.05 -3.81 5.93
N LYS A 156 -7.48 -5.01 6.12
CA LYS A 156 -8.09 -6.25 5.66
C LYS A 156 -9.49 -6.43 6.22
N ASP A 157 -9.64 -6.25 7.52
CA ASP A 157 -10.91 -6.46 8.22
C ASP A 157 -11.99 -5.51 7.71
N LEU A 158 -11.63 -4.27 7.35
CA LEU A 158 -12.55 -3.30 6.73
C LEU A 158 -12.99 -3.75 5.32
N LEU A 159 -12.04 -4.18 4.51
CA LEU A 159 -12.29 -4.45 3.09
C LEU A 159 -13.08 -5.74 2.84
N ILE A 160 -13.18 -6.60 3.85
CA ILE A 160 -13.96 -7.86 3.80
C ILE A 160 -15.25 -7.84 4.62
N SER A 161 -15.49 -6.78 5.42
CA SER A 161 -16.71 -6.59 6.23
C SER A 161 -17.84 -5.95 5.43
#